data_AF-A0A1B7LQG8-F1
#
_entry.id   AF-A0A1B7LQG8-F1
#
_cell.length_a   1.000
_cell.length_b   1.000
_cell.length_c   1.000
_cell.angle_alpha   90.00
_cell.angle_beta   90.00
_cell.angle_gamma   90.00
#
_symmetry.space_group_name_H-M   'P 1'
#
loop_
_entity.id
_entity.type
_entity.pdbx_description
1 polymer ?
#
loop_
_entity_poly.entity_id
_entity_poly.type
_entity_poly.pdbx_seq_one_letter_code
_entity_poly.pdbx_strand_id
1 'polypeptide(L)'
;MDEEHLRTLIRTIVRETLNPNLVPIGVSNHHVHLTEEDFQKLFPGQKIEMLKKLRQHADFAAKQTVDLIGPKGTIEHVRLMGPYRSHSQVEIARSENFTLGIDAPIRMSGDLDGTPSIKVRSPYAEIEIQGVIVAKRHIHMSLEDAKRFGVKLGDSMQVEVDGDGGRKTIFDDVVARPREDFVLEMHIDTDEANAANVGLGNNSFGKVIIKKKN
;
A
#
# COMPACT_ATOMS: atom_id res chain seq x y z
N MET A 1 4.79 22.16 -17.59
CA MET A 1 3.58 21.31 -17.53
C MET A 1 3.00 21.34 -18.92
N ASP A 2 3.07 20.22 -19.65
CA ASP A 2 2.55 20.13 -21.02
C ASP A 2 1.01 20.03 -21.02
N GLU A 3 0.40 20.28 -22.20
CA GLU A 3 -1.05 20.32 -22.37
C GLU A 3 -1.72 18.96 -22.08
N GLU A 4 -0.99 17.86 -22.30
CA GLU A 4 -1.47 16.50 -22.08
C GLU A 4 -1.58 16.17 -20.58
N HIS A 5 -0.59 16.60 -19.79
CA HIS A 5 -0.61 16.53 -18.34
C HIS A 5 -1.80 17.32 -17.77
N LEU A 6 -2.02 18.54 -18.27
CA LEU A 6 -3.10 19.39 -17.82
C LEU A 6 -4.47 18.79 -18.15
N ARG A 7 -4.65 18.25 -19.36
CA ARG A 7 -5.89 17.54 -19.76
C ARG A 7 -6.16 16.31 -18.89
N THR A 8 -5.12 15.55 -18.56
CA THR A 8 -5.22 14.37 -17.69
C THR A 8 -5.62 14.77 -16.27
N LEU A 9 -5.01 15.82 -15.73
CA LEU A 9 -5.36 16.36 -14.42
C LEU A 9 -6.81 16.86 -14.38
N ILE A 10 -7.25 17.63 -15.39
CA ILE A 10 -8.63 18.14 -15.47
C ILE A 10 -9.63 16.97 -15.52
N ARG A 11 -9.40 15.96 -16.36
CA ARG A 11 -10.29 14.78 -16.44
C ARG A 11 -10.39 14.05 -15.11
N THR A 12 -9.27 13.93 -14.40
CA THR A 12 -9.21 13.31 -13.08
C THR A 12 -10.05 14.09 -12.07
N ILE A 13 -9.83 15.41 -11.98
CA ILE A 13 -10.59 16.29 -11.08
C ILE A 13 -12.09 16.23 -11.39
N VAL A 14 -12.48 16.32 -12.66
CA VAL A 14 -13.89 16.26 -13.07
C VAL A 14 -14.51 14.92 -12.69
N ARG A 15 -13.82 13.79 -12.93
CA ARG A 15 -14.32 12.46 -12.58
C ARG A 15 -14.49 12.30 -11.06
N GLU A 16 -13.51 12.74 -10.27
CA GLU A 16 -13.56 12.70 -8.79
C GLU A 16 -14.67 13.61 -8.24
N THR A 17 -14.87 14.79 -8.82
CA THR A 17 -15.89 15.76 -8.36
C THR A 17 -17.30 15.29 -8.70
N LEU A 18 -17.51 14.72 -9.89
CA LEU A 18 -18.84 14.27 -10.34
C LEU A 18 -19.27 12.93 -9.73
N ASN A 19 -18.33 12.17 -9.17
CA ASN A 19 -18.62 10.86 -8.57
C ASN A 19 -18.06 10.80 -7.15
N PRO A 20 -18.81 11.28 -6.15
CA PRO A 20 -18.32 11.39 -4.77
C PRO A 20 -17.97 10.04 -4.12
N ASN A 21 -18.37 8.93 -4.75
CA ASN A 21 -18.08 7.56 -4.29
C ASN A 21 -16.86 6.94 -4.97
N LEU A 22 -16.20 7.62 -5.90
CA LEU A 22 -14.96 7.11 -6.49
C LEU A 22 -13.80 7.28 -5.53
N VAL A 23 -13.02 6.21 -5.40
CA VAL A 23 -11.79 6.15 -4.63
C VAL A 23 -10.64 5.76 -5.57
N PRO A 24 -9.56 6.54 -5.65
CA PRO A 24 -8.35 6.14 -6.36
C PRO A 24 -7.78 4.86 -5.78
N ILE A 25 -7.25 3.97 -6.63
CA ILE A 25 -6.61 2.72 -6.21
C ILE A 25 -5.09 2.85 -6.35
N GLY A 26 -4.39 2.69 -5.24
CA GLY A 26 -2.95 2.48 -5.16
C GLY A 26 -2.64 0.99 -5.05
N VAL A 27 -1.86 0.47 -5.99
CA VAL A 27 -1.37 -0.91 -5.96
C VAL A 27 0.00 -0.93 -5.28
N SER A 28 0.10 -1.66 -4.18
CA SER A 28 1.32 -1.81 -3.40
C SER A 28 2.05 -3.07 -3.82
N ASN A 29 3.26 -2.89 -4.36
CA ASN A 29 4.20 -4.00 -4.49
C ASN A 29 4.87 -4.28 -3.14
N HIS A 30 5.61 -5.38 -3.02
CA HIS A 30 6.40 -5.66 -1.84
C HIS A 30 7.30 -4.49 -1.47
N HIS A 31 7.36 -4.17 -0.19
CA HIS A 31 8.14 -3.05 0.29
C HIS A 31 8.48 -3.19 1.77
N VAL A 32 9.45 -2.39 2.20
CA VAL A 32 9.92 -2.36 3.59
C VAL A 32 9.84 -0.94 4.14
N HIS A 33 9.36 -0.82 5.37
CA HIS A 33 9.52 0.36 6.22
C HIS A 33 10.58 0.03 7.27
N LEU A 34 11.48 0.97 7.56
CA LEU A 34 12.56 0.74 8.51
C LEU A 34 12.54 1.77 9.64
N THR A 35 13.02 1.35 10.81
CA THR A 35 13.53 2.26 11.81
C THR A 35 14.78 2.98 11.32
N GLU A 36 15.11 4.12 11.91
CA GLU A 36 16.37 4.79 11.61
C GLU A 36 17.58 3.91 11.98
N GLU A 37 17.48 3.15 13.08
CA GLU A 37 18.52 2.24 13.52
C GLU A 37 18.80 1.14 12.49
N ASP A 38 17.76 0.43 12.05
CA ASP A 38 17.90 -0.65 11.07
C ASP A 38 18.33 -0.12 9.70
N PHE A 39 17.87 1.07 9.33
CA PHE A 39 18.36 1.75 8.14
C PHE A 39 19.87 2.00 8.25
N GLN A 40 20.38 2.50 9.37
CA GLN A 40 21.81 2.76 9.53
C GLN A 40 22.64 1.48 9.57
N LYS A 41 22.09 0.35 10.05
CA LYS A 41 22.75 -0.96 9.92
C LYS A 41 22.84 -1.39 8.46
N LEU A 42 21.74 -1.27 7.71
CA LEU A 42 21.67 -1.68 6.31
C LEU A 42 22.39 -0.73 5.35
N PHE A 43 22.45 0.57 5.65
CA PHE A 43 23.02 1.60 4.77
C PHE A 43 23.90 2.57 5.57
N PRO A 44 25.02 2.08 6.12
CA PRO A 44 25.84 2.86 7.05
C PRO A 44 26.37 4.14 6.42
N GLY A 45 26.16 5.27 7.11
CA GLY A 45 26.62 6.59 6.66
C GLY A 45 25.78 7.22 5.54
N GLN A 46 24.68 6.58 5.14
CA GLN A 46 23.75 7.13 4.16
C GLN A 46 22.55 7.79 4.83
N LYS A 47 21.79 8.55 4.02
CA LYS A 47 20.46 9.03 4.36
C LYS A 47 19.45 8.43 3.40
N ILE A 48 18.22 8.27 3.85
CA ILE A 48 17.13 7.85 2.97
C ILE A 48 16.96 8.88 1.84
N GLU A 49 17.03 8.42 0.60
CA GLU A 49 16.94 9.31 -0.57
C GLU A 49 15.59 9.14 -1.25
N MET A 50 14.82 10.21 -1.33
CA MET A 50 13.51 10.18 -2.01
C MET A 50 13.70 9.92 -3.51
N LEU A 51 13.02 8.89 -4.01
CA LEU A 51 12.86 8.62 -5.44
C LEU A 51 11.58 9.26 -5.97
N LYS A 52 10.45 9.01 -5.29
CA LYS A 52 9.11 9.45 -5.75
C LYS A 52 8.19 9.70 -4.56
N LYS A 53 7.47 10.83 -4.56
CA LYS A 53 6.40 11.09 -3.60
C LYS A 53 5.19 10.18 -3.85
N LEU A 54 4.54 9.72 -2.80
CA LEU A 54 3.28 9.01 -2.89
C LEU A 54 2.09 9.96 -2.81
N ARG A 55 0.88 9.41 -2.96
CA ARG A 55 -0.36 10.16 -2.80
C ARG A 55 -0.57 10.59 -1.35
N GLN A 56 -0.25 9.72 -0.40
CA GLN A 56 -0.14 10.10 1.01
C GLN A 56 1.03 11.07 1.18
N HIS A 57 0.74 12.32 1.56
CA HIS A 57 1.69 13.43 1.44
C HIS A 57 2.98 13.28 2.26
N ALA A 58 2.91 12.56 3.37
CA ALA A 58 4.07 12.30 4.22
C ALA A 58 4.98 11.19 3.65
N ASP A 59 4.44 10.30 2.82
CA ASP A 59 5.12 9.07 2.42
C ASP A 59 5.82 9.19 1.06
N PHE A 60 6.92 8.46 0.90
CA PHE A 60 7.66 8.41 -0.35
C PHE A 60 8.34 7.07 -0.58
N ALA A 61 8.50 6.70 -1.85
CA ALA A 61 9.39 5.62 -2.23
C ALA A 61 10.84 6.13 -2.25
N ALA A 62 11.76 5.40 -1.63
CA ALA A 62 13.17 5.74 -1.59
C ALA A 62 13.95 5.13 -2.77
N LYS A 63 15.13 5.65 -3.08
CA LYS A 63 16.02 5.04 -4.10
C LYS A 63 16.58 3.70 -3.63
N GLN A 64 16.78 3.57 -2.32
CA GLN A 64 17.26 2.35 -1.68
C GLN A 64 16.28 1.19 -1.88
N THR A 65 16.87 0.01 -2.07
CA THR A 65 16.17 -1.28 -2.10
C THR A 65 16.95 -2.28 -1.26
N VAL A 66 16.26 -3.30 -0.78
CA VAL A 66 16.82 -4.44 -0.06
C VAL A 66 16.36 -5.73 -0.72
N ASP A 67 16.99 -6.84 -0.37
CA ASP A 67 16.50 -8.18 -0.68
C ASP A 67 15.87 -8.77 0.58
N LEU A 68 14.77 -9.50 0.40
CA LEU A 68 14.13 -10.29 1.44
C LEU A 68 14.52 -11.75 1.24
N ILE A 69 15.14 -12.36 2.25
CA ILE A 69 15.65 -13.73 2.17
C ILE A 69 14.87 -14.60 3.14
N GLY A 70 14.08 -15.53 2.60
CA GLY A 70 13.36 -16.53 3.35
C GLY A 70 14.02 -17.92 3.26
N PRO A 71 13.49 -18.93 3.98
CA PRO A 71 14.04 -20.28 3.97
C PRO A 71 14.06 -20.97 2.59
N LYS A 72 13.15 -20.61 1.67
CA LYS A 72 13.04 -21.24 0.35
C LYS A 72 13.62 -20.42 -0.79
N GLY A 73 13.72 -19.11 -0.62
CA GLY A 73 14.06 -18.22 -1.72
C GLY A 73 14.19 -16.77 -1.31
N THR A 74 14.45 -15.94 -2.31
CA THR A 74 14.75 -14.52 -2.14
C THR A 74 13.83 -13.70 -3.04
N ILE A 75 13.37 -12.57 -2.53
CA ILE A 75 12.74 -11.51 -3.32
C ILE A 75 13.73 -10.35 -3.37
N GLU A 76 14.21 -10.05 -4.57
CA GLU A 76 15.22 -9.02 -4.79
C GLU A 76 14.57 -7.65 -5.06
N HIS A 77 15.33 -6.57 -4.84
CA HIS A 77 14.93 -5.21 -5.19
C HIS A 77 13.65 -4.69 -4.48
N VAL A 78 13.41 -5.16 -3.26
CA VAL A 78 12.29 -4.70 -2.42
C VAL A 78 12.45 -3.24 -2.06
N ARG A 79 11.44 -2.44 -2.41
CA ARG A 79 11.48 -0.97 -2.29
C ARG A 79 11.44 -0.56 -0.82
N LEU A 80 12.32 0.35 -0.43
CA LEU A 80 12.21 1.02 0.86
C LEU A 80 11.21 2.18 0.77
N MET A 81 10.34 2.27 1.77
CA MET A 81 9.36 3.35 1.94
C MET A 81 9.78 4.25 3.10
N GLY A 82 9.76 5.56 2.85
CA GLY A 82 10.06 6.59 3.83
C GLY A 82 8.80 7.37 4.23
N PRO A 83 8.87 8.12 5.34
CA PRO A 83 10.04 8.32 6.21
C PRO A 83 10.31 7.11 7.13
N TYR A 84 11.34 7.22 7.98
CA TYR A 84 11.58 6.23 9.03
C TYR A 84 10.35 6.06 9.92
N ARG A 85 10.12 4.83 10.38
CA ARG A 85 9.04 4.48 11.30
C ARG A 85 9.58 4.09 12.67
N SER A 86 8.68 3.99 13.65
CA SER A 86 9.03 3.50 14.99
C SER A 86 9.34 2.00 15.02
N HIS A 87 8.85 1.25 14.03
CA HIS A 87 9.09 -0.19 13.90
C HIS A 87 9.39 -0.52 12.43
N SER A 88 10.33 -1.45 12.23
CA SER A 88 10.60 -2.01 10.91
C SER A 88 9.48 -2.99 10.54
N GLN A 89 9.06 -2.98 9.29
CA GLN A 89 7.92 -3.75 8.81
C GLN A 89 8.12 -4.10 7.34
N VAL A 90 7.76 -5.32 6.98
CA VAL A 90 7.78 -5.80 5.60
C VAL A 90 6.35 -6.12 5.18
N GLU A 91 5.93 -5.56 4.05
CA GLU A 91 4.64 -5.83 3.44
C GLU A 91 4.87 -6.60 2.14
N ILE A 92 4.25 -7.78 2.02
CA ILE A 92 4.32 -8.67 0.84
C ILE A 92 2.92 -9.06 0.37
N ALA A 93 2.81 -9.61 -0.84
CA ALA A 93 1.61 -10.27 -1.32
C ALA A 93 1.50 -11.71 -0.78
N ARG A 94 0.30 -12.31 -0.81
CA ARG A 94 0.11 -13.69 -0.30
C ARG A 94 0.90 -14.72 -1.10
N SER A 95 1.04 -14.53 -2.41
CA SER A 95 1.83 -15.40 -3.29
C SER A 95 3.32 -15.45 -2.92
N GLU A 96 3.84 -14.38 -2.34
CA GLU A 96 5.26 -14.23 -1.97
C GLU A 96 5.65 -15.05 -0.73
N ASN A 97 4.67 -15.43 0.12
CA ASN A 97 4.90 -16.41 1.18
C ASN A 97 5.45 -17.73 0.63
N PHE A 98 4.98 -18.17 -0.54
CA PHE A 98 5.44 -19.42 -1.15
C PHE A 98 6.88 -19.31 -1.65
N THR A 99 7.24 -18.18 -2.25
CA THR A 99 8.60 -17.88 -2.73
C THR A 99 9.59 -17.84 -1.58
N LEU A 100 9.25 -17.11 -0.52
CA LEU A 100 10.12 -16.95 0.65
C LEU A 100 10.13 -18.22 1.51
N GLY A 101 9.04 -18.99 1.53
CA GLY A 101 8.88 -20.14 2.41
C GLY A 101 8.56 -19.77 3.85
N ILE A 102 7.78 -18.70 4.03
CA ILE A 102 7.28 -18.22 5.33
C ILE A 102 5.74 -18.24 5.34
N ASP A 103 5.12 -18.03 6.49
CA ASP A 103 3.67 -17.85 6.62
C ASP A 103 3.36 -16.52 7.30
N ALA A 104 3.50 -15.42 6.53
CA ALA A 104 3.12 -14.10 7.00
C ALA A 104 1.58 -13.97 7.06
N PRO A 105 1.01 -13.50 8.18
CA PRO A 105 -0.43 -13.34 8.34
C PRO A 105 -0.95 -12.11 7.58
N ILE A 106 -2.24 -12.11 7.25
CA ILE A 106 -2.93 -10.92 6.72
C ILE A 106 -3.18 -9.95 7.88
N ARG A 107 -2.63 -8.73 7.81
CA ARG A 107 -2.69 -7.75 8.91
C ARG A 107 -2.80 -6.31 8.39
N MET A 108 -3.23 -5.42 9.28
CA MET A 108 -3.12 -3.99 9.07
C MET A 108 -1.69 -3.53 9.35
N SER A 109 -1.21 -2.53 8.61
CA SER A 109 0.09 -1.88 8.86
C SER A 109 0.17 -1.39 10.32
N GLY A 110 1.19 -1.82 11.05
CA GLY A 110 1.40 -1.59 12.48
C GLY A 110 0.93 -2.72 13.42
N ASP A 111 0.16 -3.69 12.93
CA ASP A 111 -0.26 -4.87 13.71
C ASP A 111 0.76 -6.01 13.51
N LEU A 112 1.85 -5.94 14.27
CA LEU A 112 3.05 -6.77 14.08
C LEU A 112 3.20 -7.91 15.09
N ASP A 113 2.33 -8.00 16.09
CA ASP A 113 2.43 -8.99 17.15
C ASP A 113 2.33 -10.42 16.60
N GLY A 114 3.32 -11.24 16.94
CA GLY A 114 3.41 -12.64 16.52
C GLY A 114 3.68 -12.85 15.03
N THR A 115 4.04 -11.80 14.28
CA THR A 115 4.40 -11.94 12.86
C THR A 115 5.80 -12.57 12.71
N PRO A 116 6.09 -13.28 11.61
CA PRO A 116 7.38 -13.91 11.41
C PRO A 116 8.51 -12.88 11.22
N SER A 117 9.74 -13.36 11.45
CA SER A 117 10.96 -12.65 11.10
C SER A 117 11.44 -13.00 9.70
N ILE A 118 12.20 -12.10 9.10
CA ILE A 118 12.87 -12.31 7.81
C ILE A 118 14.23 -11.66 7.79
N LYS A 119 15.15 -12.25 7.02
CA LYS A 119 16.42 -11.63 6.72
C LYS A 119 16.24 -10.56 5.65
N VAL A 120 16.77 -9.38 5.94
CA VAL A 120 16.78 -8.23 5.05
C VAL A 120 18.23 -7.91 4.73
N ARG A 121 18.55 -7.86 3.44
CA ARG A 121 19.91 -7.67 2.97
C ARG A 121 20.01 -6.45 2.07
N SER A 122 20.98 -5.60 2.33
CA SER A 122 21.43 -4.57 1.41
C SER A 122 22.79 -4.97 0.82
N PRO A 123 23.38 -4.18 -0.10
CA PRO A 123 24.76 -4.39 -0.52
C PRO A 123 25.81 -4.28 0.60
N TYR A 124 25.45 -3.74 1.77
CA TYR A 124 26.38 -3.42 2.85
C TYR A 124 26.23 -4.32 4.08
N ALA A 125 25.02 -4.83 4.35
CA ALA A 125 24.76 -5.64 5.52
C ALA A 125 23.54 -6.56 5.33
N GLU A 126 23.44 -7.58 6.18
CA GLU A 126 22.25 -8.41 6.37
C GLU A 126 21.83 -8.32 7.84
N ILE A 127 20.55 -8.07 8.08
CA ILE A 127 19.95 -8.07 9.42
C ILE A 127 18.71 -8.95 9.42
N GLU A 128 18.28 -9.40 10.60
CA GLU A 128 16.98 -10.05 10.77
C GLU A 128 16.01 -9.05 11.43
N ILE A 129 14.83 -8.88 10.83
CA ILE A 129 13.76 -8.06 11.41
C ILE A 129 12.50 -8.89 11.57
N GLN A 130 11.78 -8.64 12.66
CA GLN A 130 10.43 -9.14 12.88
C GLN A 130 9.43 -8.12 12.32
N GLY A 131 8.30 -8.57 11.77
CA GLY A 131 7.28 -7.66 11.23
C GLY A 131 6.83 -7.93 9.80
N VAL A 132 6.85 -9.18 9.33
CA VAL A 132 6.39 -9.51 7.96
C VAL A 132 4.90 -9.78 7.94
N ILE A 133 4.17 -9.06 7.09
CA ILE A 133 2.73 -9.20 6.92
C ILE A 133 2.35 -9.30 5.45
N VAL A 134 1.22 -9.96 5.19
CA VAL A 134 0.46 -9.73 3.96
C VAL A 134 -0.46 -8.53 4.20
N ALA A 135 -0.32 -7.48 3.40
CA ALA A 135 -1.05 -6.24 3.64
C ALA A 135 -2.56 -6.44 3.47
N LYS A 136 -3.33 -6.17 4.52
CA LYS A 136 -4.80 -6.20 4.43
C LYS A 136 -5.28 -4.95 3.66
N ARG A 137 -6.11 -5.16 2.64
CA ARG A 137 -6.73 -4.07 1.87
C ARG A 137 -7.46 -3.07 2.75
N HIS A 138 -7.29 -1.79 2.43
CA HIS A 138 -7.86 -0.71 3.22
C HIS A 138 -7.99 0.58 2.42
N ILE A 139 -8.71 1.56 2.97
CA ILE A 139 -8.82 2.90 2.40
C ILE A 139 -8.30 3.90 3.42
N HIS A 140 -7.23 4.61 3.05
CA HIS A 140 -6.87 5.86 3.70
C HIS A 140 -7.87 6.93 3.30
N MET A 141 -8.35 7.72 4.26
CA MET A 141 -9.34 8.75 4.00
C MET A 141 -9.25 9.87 5.04
N SER A 142 -9.65 11.08 4.65
CA SER A 142 -9.81 12.18 5.60
C SER A 142 -11.00 11.95 6.53
N LEU A 143 -11.11 12.73 7.62
CA LEU A 143 -12.31 12.70 8.47
C LEU A 143 -13.58 13.13 7.72
N GLU A 144 -13.44 14.02 6.73
CA GLU A 144 -14.55 14.46 5.88
C GLU A 144 -15.01 13.33 4.95
N ASP A 145 -14.08 12.61 4.33
CA ASP A 145 -14.38 11.43 3.52
C ASP A 145 -15.07 10.33 4.33
N ALA A 146 -14.61 10.10 5.56
CA ALA A 146 -15.22 9.12 6.46
C ALA A 146 -16.67 9.48 6.77
N LYS A 147 -16.92 10.76 7.05
CA LYS A 147 -18.28 11.30 7.25
C LYS A 147 -19.12 11.16 5.98
N ARG A 148 -18.54 11.44 4.81
CA ARG A 148 -19.19 11.30 3.50
C ARG A 148 -19.61 9.86 3.22
N PHE A 149 -18.76 8.89 3.51
CA PHE A 149 -19.08 7.47 3.34
C PHE A 149 -19.89 6.88 4.50
N GLY A 150 -20.04 7.61 5.61
CA GLY A 150 -20.77 7.17 6.79
C GLY A 150 -20.07 6.05 7.56
N VAL A 151 -18.74 6.05 7.57
CA VAL A 151 -17.88 5.03 8.18
C VAL A 151 -16.99 5.61 9.27
N LYS A 152 -16.52 4.74 10.15
CA LYS A 152 -15.56 5.04 11.22
C LYS A 152 -14.31 4.17 11.07
N LEU A 153 -13.29 4.47 11.87
CA LEU A 153 -12.07 3.67 11.93
C LEU A 153 -12.40 2.20 12.20
N GLY A 154 -11.92 1.32 11.33
CA GLY A 154 -12.10 -0.13 11.45
C GLY A 154 -13.39 -0.66 10.82
N ASP A 155 -14.30 0.19 10.36
CA ASP A 155 -15.48 -0.27 9.64
C ASP A 155 -15.08 -0.96 8.33
N SER A 156 -15.85 -1.98 7.96
CA SER A 156 -15.69 -2.74 6.73
C SER A 156 -16.54 -2.15 5.60
N MET A 157 -15.93 -1.97 4.43
CA MET A 157 -16.51 -1.37 3.25
C MET A 157 -16.46 -2.33 2.06
N GLN A 158 -17.35 -2.08 1.10
CA GLN A 158 -17.33 -2.74 -0.21
C GLN A 158 -16.90 -1.75 -1.28
N VAL A 159 -15.98 -2.17 -2.16
CA VAL A 159 -15.50 -1.39 -3.29
C VAL A 159 -15.65 -2.19 -4.57
N GLU A 160 -16.44 -1.65 -5.49
CA GLU A 160 -16.58 -2.19 -6.84
C GLU A 160 -15.48 -1.63 -7.74
N VAL A 161 -14.79 -2.51 -8.45
CA VAL A 161 -13.86 -2.17 -9.53
C VAL A 161 -14.48 -2.66 -10.82
N ASP A 162 -14.76 -1.73 -11.74
CA ASP A 162 -15.42 -2.06 -13.02
C ASP A 162 -14.59 -3.03 -13.88
N GLY A 163 -13.29 -3.12 -13.61
CA GLY A 163 -12.42 -4.19 -14.10
C GLY A 163 -12.34 -4.20 -15.63
N ASP A 164 -11.98 -3.06 -16.23
CA ASP A 164 -11.67 -2.93 -17.66
C ASP A 164 -10.89 -4.18 -18.11
N GLY A 165 -11.38 -4.91 -19.11
CA GLY A 165 -10.81 -6.20 -19.52
C GLY A 165 -11.48 -7.47 -18.95
N GLY A 166 -12.64 -7.35 -18.31
CA GLY A 166 -13.52 -8.48 -17.98
C GLY A 166 -13.32 -9.09 -16.59
N ARG A 167 -12.63 -8.39 -15.67
CA ARG A 167 -12.44 -8.80 -14.27
C ARG A 167 -13.16 -7.89 -13.30
N LYS A 168 -14.40 -7.53 -13.61
CA LYS A 168 -15.26 -6.77 -12.69
C LYS A 168 -15.31 -7.50 -11.35
N THR A 169 -14.92 -6.80 -10.29
CA THR A 169 -14.69 -7.38 -8.96
C THR A 169 -15.27 -6.48 -7.89
N ILE A 170 -15.91 -7.06 -6.88
CA ILE A 170 -16.26 -6.34 -5.66
C ILE A 170 -15.33 -6.86 -4.57
N PHE A 171 -14.49 -5.97 -4.05
CA PHE A 171 -13.75 -6.22 -2.82
C PHE A 171 -14.67 -5.93 -1.64
N ASP A 172 -15.00 -6.95 -0.86
CA ASP A 172 -15.62 -6.80 0.46
C ASP A 172 -14.54 -6.66 1.54
N ASP A 173 -14.87 -6.50 2.82
CA ASP A 173 -13.87 -6.45 3.90
C ASP A 173 -12.73 -5.44 3.67
N VAL A 174 -13.04 -4.30 3.05
CA VAL A 174 -12.08 -3.20 2.86
C VAL A 174 -12.11 -2.30 4.07
N VAL A 175 -11.01 -2.22 4.82
CA VAL A 175 -11.00 -1.52 6.12
C VAL A 175 -10.92 0.00 5.93
N ALA A 176 -11.81 0.74 6.58
CA ALA A 176 -11.76 2.19 6.65
C ALA A 176 -10.69 2.67 7.64
N ARG A 177 -9.77 3.54 7.19
CA ARG A 177 -8.73 4.17 8.03
C ARG A 177 -8.80 5.69 7.94
N PRO A 178 -9.72 6.34 8.67
CA PRO A 178 -9.80 7.79 8.70
C PRO A 178 -8.69 8.41 9.57
N ARG A 179 -8.02 9.45 9.05
CA ARG A 179 -7.06 10.30 9.77
C ARG A 179 -7.08 11.72 9.20
N GLU A 180 -6.76 12.73 9.98
CA GLU A 180 -6.85 14.14 9.54
C GLU A 180 -5.93 14.48 8.37
N ASP A 181 -4.74 13.89 8.33
CA ASP A 181 -3.69 14.13 7.34
C ASP A 181 -3.66 13.07 6.21
N PHE A 182 -4.65 12.17 6.18
CA PHE A 182 -4.79 11.19 5.10
C PHE A 182 -5.57 11.73 3.91
N VAL A 183 -5.13 11.30 2.73
CA VAL A 183 -5.79 11.56 1.46
C VAL A 183 -6.52 10.31 1.01
N LEU A 184 -7.68 10.48 0.39
CA LEU A 184 -8.47 9.37 -0.10
C LEU A 184 -7.70 8.49 -1.09
N GLU A 185 -7.50 7.21 -0.74
CA GLU A 185 -6.86 6.20 -1.56
C GLU A 185 -7.13 4.79 -1.03
N MET A 186 -7.56 3.87 -1.89
CA MET A 186 -7.66 2.44 -1.59
C MET A 186 -6.31 1.78 -1.87
N HIS A 187 -5.81 1.02 -0.91
CA HIS A 187 -4.56 0.28 -1.01
C HIS A 187 -4.87 -1.22 -1.11
N ILE A 188 -4.37 -1.85 -2.16
CA ILE A 188 -4.42 -3.30 -2.41
C ILE A 188 -3.04 -3.81 -2.79
N ASP A 189 -2.76 -5.08 -2.55
CA ASP A 189 -1.50 -5.70 -2.99
C ASP A 189 -1.54 -6.10 -4.49
N THR A 190 -0.43 -6.62 -5.00
CA THR A 190 -0.31 -7.05 -6.40
C THR A 190 -1.16 -8.27 -6.75
N ASP A 191 -1.41 -9.19 -5.81
CA ASP A 191 -2.28 -10.36 -6.06
C ASP A 191 -3.73 -9.91 -6.22
N GLU A 192 -4.21 -9.03 -5.34
CA GLU A 192 -5.55 -8.43 -5.40
C GLU A 192 -5.71 -7.58 -6.66
N ALA A 193 -4.72 -6.76 -7.00
CA ALA A 193 -4.74 -5.96 -8.22
C ALA A 193 -4.80 -6.83 -9.48
N ASN A 194 -3.98 -7.88 -9.56
CA ASN A 194 -4.01 -8.84 -10.65
C ASN A 194 -5.38 -9.54 -10.74
N ALA A 195 -5.98 -9.91 -9.61
CA ALA A 195 -7.29 -10.53 -9.55
C ALA A 195 -8.40 -9.62 -10.11
N ALA A 196 -8.30 -8.30 -9.94
CA ALA A 196 -9.26 -7.32 -10.46
C ALA A 196 -8.85 -6.66 -11.81
N ASN A 197 -7.74 -7.11 -12.42
CA ASN A 197 -7.13 -6.50 -13.60
C ASN A 197 -6.82 -4.99 -13.43
N VAL A 198 -6.30 -4.62 -12.27
CA VAL A 198 -5.87 -3.26 -11.94
C VAL A 198 -4.36 -3.14 -12.17
N GLY A 199 -3.95 -2.20 -13.02
CA GLY A 199 -2.54 -1.99 -13.33
C GLY A 199 -1.81 -1.14 -12.27
N LEU A 200 -0.47 -1.19 -12.31
CA LEU A 200 0.42 -0.34 -11.52
C LEU A 200 0.42 1.10 -12.09
N GLY A 201 -0.64 1.87 -11.85
CA GLY A 201 -0.75 3.25 -12.33
C GLY A 201 -1.84 4.06 -11.62
N ASN A 202 -1.67 5.39 -11.58
CA ASN A 202 -2.51 6.30 -10.80
C ASN A 202 -3.92 6.56 -11.37
N ASN A 203 -4.35 5.80 -12.39
CA ASN A 203 -5.60 6.06 -13.11
C ASN A 203 -6.70 5.03 -12.83
N SER A 204 -6.48 4.11 -11.90
CA SER A 204 -7.48 3.14 -11.50
C SER A 204 -8.34 3.68 -10.36
N PHE A 205 -9.65 3.49 -10.48
CA PHE A 205 -10.62 3.93 -9.49
C PHE A 205 -11.54 2.77 -9.11
N GLY A 206 -11.85 2.66 -7.83
CA GLY A 206 -12.93 1.86 -7.30
C GLY A 206 -14.12 2.75 -6.96
N LYS A 207 -15.31 2.16 -6.87
CA LYS A 207 -16.53 2.81 -6.41
C LYS A 207 -16.95 2.23 -5.08
N VAL A 208 -16.96 3.05 -4.04
CA VAL A 208 -17.48 2.70 -2.73
C VAL A 208 -18.97 2.40 -2.83
N ILE A 209 -19.37 1.21 -2.39
CA ILE A 209 -20.77 0.80 -2.30
C ILE A 209 -21.33 1.26 -0.95
N ILE A 210 -22.03 2.39 -0.95
CA ILE A 210 -22.74 2.88 0.23
C ILE A 210 -24.04 2.10 0.39
N LYS A 211 -24.15 1.28 1.44
CA LYS A 211 -25.42 0.65 1.80
C LYS A 211 -26.39 1.74 2.23
N LYS A 212 -27.46 1.95 1.46
CA LYS A 212 -28.55 2.84 1.88
C LYS A 212 -29.12 2.29 3.18
N LYS A 213 -29.13 3.11 4.24
CA LYS A 213 -29.96 2.82 5.41
C LYS A 213 -31.42 2.94 4.95
N ASN A 214 -32.11 1.80 4.91
CA ASN A 214 -33.56 1.78 4.82
C ASN A 214 -34.17 2.39 6.09
#